data_AF-A0A7V0XW39-F1
#
_entry.id   AF-A0A7V0XW39-F1
#
_cell.length_a   1.000
_cell.length_b   1.000
_cell.length_c   1.000
_cell.angle_alpha   90.00
_cell.angle_beta   90.00
_cell.angle_gamma   90.00
#
_symmetry.space_group_name_H-M   'P 1'
#
loop_
_entity.id
_entity.type
_entity.pdbx_description
1 polymer ?
#
loop_
_entity_poly.entity_id
_entity_poly.type
_entity_poly.pdbx_seq_one_letter_code
_entity_poly.pdbx_strand_id
1 'polypeptide(L)'
;MQLSFKQRRLCHFHGNRIYYAAGWRGPLEALGLTSGKAWDRLDPGKLVTGSRRTNVYLADLGDGRRVYFKRHLLFGKPFRFFLRPSTAAVELFSYKTMKELGIPVAEPVAIGEIRRWGSLFAACIVTREIPQSLTLKDYALTHWLGLSPQAKGQAREALTNLICRHLRLMHDAGFFHFDPKWRNLLVRPESSGKIAGVWWIDSPRGNQLPAWLHDYGRVHDLASLCRMALFFLSRSQRLRFLHDYCGPSVSRRRIRKLVLQIDRHLQRNPPKPIQPSCASTTSLF
;
A
#
# COMPACT_ATOMS: atom_id res chain seq x y z
N MET A 1 1.14 -11.26 18.96
CA MET A 1 2.56 -11.11 18.57
C MET A 1 3.08 -9.77 19.12
N GLN A 2 3.58 -9.74 20.36
CA GLN A 2 4.23 -8.55 20.92
C GLN A 2 5.67 -8.46 20.43
N LEU A 3 5.83 -8.19 19.15
CA LEU A 3 7.06 -7.63 18.63
C LEU A 3 7.09 -6.15 19.08
N SER A 4 7.71 -5.86 20.23
CA SER A 4 8.17 -4.51 20.60
C SER A 4 9.28 -4.07 19.64
N PHE A 5 8.91 -3.44 18.53
CA PHE A 5 9.85 -3.07 17.47
C PHE A 5 9.65 -1.60 17.10
N LYS A 6 10.46 -0.75 17.73
CA LYS A 6 10.93 0.51 17.12
C LYS A 6 11.86 0.24 15.90
N GLN A 7 12.09 -1.03 15.52
CA GLN A 7 13.11 -1.44 14.55
C GLN A 7 12.47 -1.98 13.26
N ARG A 8 12.92 -1.46 12.12
CA ARG A 8 12.47 -1.84 10.76
C ARG A 8 13.01 -3.20 10.28
N ARG A 9 13.62 -4.03 11.14
CA ARG A 9 14.46 -5.19 10.76
C ARG A 9 14.00 -6.47 11.45
N LEU A 10 14.07 -7.59 10.72
CA LEU A 10 14.11 -8.92 11.31
C LEU A 10 15.57 -9.23 11.69
N CYS A 11 15.84 -9.50 12.98
CA CYS A 11 17.20 -9.73 13.48
C CYS A 11 17.67 -11.15 13.20
N HIS A 12 18.17 -11.43 11.99
CA HIS A 12 18.95 -12.66 11.72
C HIS A 12 19.98 -12.49 10.61
N PHE A 13 21.11 -13.20 10.74
CA PHE A 13 22.26 -13.08 9.84
C PHE A 13 22.28 -14.14 8.73
N HIS A 14 21.92 -15.37 9.04
CA HIS A 14 21.92 -16.50 8.10
C HIS A 14 20.65 -17.33 8.26
N GLY A 15 20.25 -18.02 7.19
CA GLY A 15 19.17 -19.00 7.18
C GLY A 15 17.85 -18.45 6.68
N ASN A 16 16.83 -19.31 6.78
CA ASN A 16 15.44 -19.00 6.51
C ASN A 16 14.74 -18.72 7.85
N ARG A 17 14.10 -17.56 7.98
CA ARG A 17 13.24 -17.28 9.14
C ARG A 17 11.89 -16.80 8.68
N ILE A 18 10.86 -17.34 9.33
CA ILE A 18 9.47 -17.03 9.07
C ILE A 18 8.79 -16.85 10.41
N TYR A 19 7.99 -15.79 10.51
CA TYR A 19 7.22 -15.45 11.68
C TYR A 19 5.74 -15.47 11.32
N TYR A 20 4.94 -16.08 12.19
CA TYR A 20 3.50 -16.28 12.01
C TYR A 20 2.72 -15.51 13.06
N ALA A 21 1.59 -14.94 12.66
CA ALA A 21 0.54 -14.58 13.60
C ALA A 21 -0.08 -15.85 14.22
N ALA A 22 -0.65 -15.71 15.42
CA ALA A 22 -1.26 -16.83 16.13
C ALA A 22 -2.37 -17.47 15.28
N GLY A 23 -2.35 -18.81 15.16
CA GLY A 23 -3.33 -19.56 14.39
C GLY A 23 -3.11 -19.61 12.86
N TRP A 24 -2.06 -18.97 12.33
CA TRP A 24 -1.81 -18.92 10.88
C TRP A 24 -0.75 -19.90 10.37
N ARG A 25 0.03 -20.52 11.26
CA ARG A 25 1.14 -21.41 10.86
C ARG A 25 0.65 -22.62 10.05
N GLY A 26 -0.26 -23.43 10.61
CA GLY A 26 -0.76 -24.65 9.96
C GLY A 26 -1.35 -24.40 8.57
N PRO A 27 -2.33 -23.48 8.42
CA PRO A 27 -2.93 -23.19 7.12
C PRO A 27 -1.92 -22.70 6.07
N LEU A 28 -0.98 -21.83 6.46
CA LEU A 28 0.03 -21.31 5.53
C LEU A 28 1.10 -22.34 5.15
N GLU A 29 1.50 -23.20 6.08
CA GLU A 29 2.43 -24.30 5.80
C GLU A 29 1.79 -25.39 4.92
N ALA A 30 0.49 -25.67 5.11
CA ALA A 30 -0.26 -26.60 4.26
C ALA A 30 -0.32 -26.16 2.78
N LEU A 31 -0.40 -24.84 2.53
CA LEU A 31 -0.30 -24.27 1.18
C LEU A 31 1.14 -24.14 0.65
N GLY A 32 2.15 -24.47 1.46
CA GLY A 32 3.56 -24.28 1.12
C GLY A 32 4.02 -22.81 1.06
N LEU A 33 3.13 -21.83 1.31
CA LEU A 33 3.38 -20.39 1.18
C LEU A 33 4.58 -19.90 1.98
N THR A 34 4.85 -20.56 3.09
CA THR A 34 5.86 -20.16 4.06
C THR A 34 6.58 -21.39 4.63
N SER A 35 6.63 -22.51 3.90
CA SER A 35 7.38 -23.69 4.32
C SER A 35 8.77 -23.74 3.65
N GLY A 36 9.83 -23.89 4.46
CA GLY A 36 11.19 -24.09 3.96
C GLY A 36 11.70 -23.00 2.99
N LYS A 37 12.60 -23.38 2.08
CA LYS A 37 13.11 -22.49 1.01
C LYS A 37 12.20 -22.45 -0.23
N ALA A 38 11.23 -23.36 -0.33
CA ALA A 38 10.51 -23.67 -1.57
C ALA A 38 9.51 -22.60 -2.04
N TRP A 39 9.16 -21.64 -1.16
CA TRP A 39 8.22 -20.57 -1.50
C TRP A 39 8.78 -19.53 -2.49
N ASP A 40 10.09 -19.53 -2.74
CA ASP A 40 10.71 -18.69 -3.76
C ASP A 40 10.24 -19.05 -5.19
N ARG A 41 9.83 -20.31 -5.39
CA ARG A 41 9.33 -20.85 -6.67
C ARG A 41 7.85 -21.20 -6.67
N LEU A 42 7.21 -21.21 -5.50
CA LEU A 42 5.81 -21.60 -5.33
C LEU A 42 4.84 -20.72 -6.13
N ASP A 43 3.85 -21.35 -6.76
CA ASP A 43 2.68 -20.69 -7.34
C ASP A 43 1.42 -21.17 -6.60
N PRO A 44 1.01 -20.47 -5.54
CA PRO A 44 -0.01 -20.96 -4.61
C PRO A 44 -1.45 -20.65 -5.05
N GLY A 45 -1.67 -20.08 -6.23
CA GLY A 45 -3.01 -19.69 -6.66
C GLY A 45 -3.01 -18.64 -7.77
N LYS A 46 -3.92 -17.67 -7.68
CA LYS A 46 -4.10 -16.66 -8.73
C LYS A 46 -3.00 -15.60 -8.66
N LEU A 47 -2.19 -15.48 -9.71
CA LEU A 47 -1.25 -14.36 -9.85
C LEU A 47 -2.02 -13.04 -10.04
N VAL A 48 -1.87 -12.13 -9.08
CA VAL A 48 -2.49 -10.79 -9.10
C VAL A 48 -1.58 -9.79 -9.80
N THR A 49 -0.29 -9.86 -9.52
CA THR A 49 0.72 -9.00 -10.17
C THR A 49 2.05 -9.72 -10.21
N GLY A 50 2.69 -9.75 -11.38
CA GLY A 50 3.97 -10.44 -11.58
C GLY A 50 5.05 -9.56 -12.19
N SER A 51 6.28 -9.76 -11.75
CA SER A 51 7.49 -9.25 -12.38
C SER A 51 8.64 -10.22 -12.06
N ARG A 52 9.80 -10.03 -12.69
CA ARG A 52 11.00 -10.84 -12.40
C ARG A 52 11.43 -10.82 -10.93
N ARG A 53 11.05 -9.79 -10.15
CA ARG A 53 11.51 -9.59 -8.76
C ARG A 53 10.40 -9.61 -7.72
N THR A 54 9.18 -9.23 -8.08
CA THR A 54 8.07 -9.14 -7.15
C THR A 54 6.87 -9.83 -7.75
N ASN A 55 6.31 -10.79 -7.03
CA ASN A 55 5.06 -11.46 -7.38
C ASN A 55 4.09 -11.36 -6.21
N VAL A 56 2.81 -11.17 -6.54
CA VAL A 56 1.70 -11.14 -5.59
C VAL A 56 0.68 -12.17 -6.05
N TYR A 57 0.35 -13.10 -5.16
CA TYR A 57 -0.61 -14.16 -5.38
C TYR A 57 -1.79 -13.99 -4.42
N LEU A 58 -2.99 -14.28 -4.89
CA LEU A 58 -4.15 -14.53 -4.04
C LEU A 58 -4.26 -16.05 -3.85
N ALA A 59 -4.22 -16.49 -2.60
CA ALA A 59 -4.33 -17.89 -2.23
C ALA A 59 -5.54 -18.11 -1.31
N ASP A 60 -6.23 -19.23 -1.54
CA ASP A 60 -7.34 -19.70 -0.71
C ASP A 60 -6.81 -20.76 0.27
N LEU A 61 -7.14 -20.63 1.55
CA LEU A 61 -6.70 -21.55 2.61
C LEU A 61 -7.56 -22.82 2.71
N GLY A 62 -8.61 -22.95 1.90
CA GLY A 62 -9.50 -24.11 1.90
C GLY A 62 -10.56 -24.11 3.00
N ASP A 63 -10.54 -23.11 3.89
CA ASP A 63 -11.52 -22.89 4.97
C ASP A 63 -12.32 -21.59 4.77
N GLY A 64 -12.37 -21.10 3.54
CA GLY A 64 -13.03 -19.85 3.16
C GLY A 64 -12.23 -18.58 3.46
N ARG A 65 -11.06 -18.69 4.12
CA ARG A 65 -10.14 -17.55 4.31
C ARG A 65 -9.22 -17.42 3.10
N ARG A 66 -9.03 -16.19 2.63
CA ARG A 66 -8.08 -15.86 1.56
C ARG A 66 -6.97 -14.93 2.04
N VAL A 67 -5.79 -15.09 1.44
CA VAL A 67 -4.61 -14.30 1.76
C VAL A 67 -3.90 -13.82 0.49
N TYR A 68 -3.31 -12.63 0.58
CA TYR A 68 -2.34 -12.16 -0.40
C TYR A 68 -0.94 -12.57 0.04
N PHE A 69 -0.28 -13.37 -0.79
CA PHE A 69 1.13 -13.72 -0.66
C PHE A 69 1.98 -12.88 -1.60
N LYS A 70 2.77 -11.99 -1.03
CA LYS A 70 3.69 -11.13 -1.77
C LYS A 70 5.11 -11.57 -1.51
N ARG A 71 5.83 -11.92 -2.58
CA ARG A 71 7.24 -12.32 -2.53
C ARG A 71 8.13 -11.36 -3.31
N HIS A 72 9.35 -11.20 -2.79
CA HIS A 72 10.43 -10.43 -3.38
C HIS A 72 11.66 -11.31 -3.55
N LEU A 73 12.13 -11.47 -4.78
CA LEU A 73 13.32 -12.23 -5.14
C LEU A 73 14.45 -11.27 -5.55
N LEU A 74 15.60 -11.40 -4.88
CA LEU A 74 16.75 -10.52 -5.03
C LEU A 74 17.87 -11.25 -5.78
N PHE A 75 17.76 -11.28 -7.10
CA PHE A 75 18.80 -11.82 -7.97
C PHE A 75 19.93 -10.81 -8.22
N GLY A 76 21.18 -11.26 -8.07
CA GLY A 76 22.38 -10.59 -8.60
C GLY A 76 22.91 -9.35 -7.86
N LYS A 77 22.48 -9.09 -6.61
CA LYS A 77 23.02 -7.97 -5.78
C LYS A 77 23.10 -8.33 -4.28
N PRO A 78 23.97 -9.27 -3.88
CA PRO A 78 24.01 -9.79 -2.49
C PRO A 78 24.24 -8.67 -1.46
N PHE A 79 25.12 -7.73 -1.74
CA PHE A 79 25.48 -6.66 -0.80
C PHE A 79 24.46 -5.51 -0.71
N ARG A 80 23.52 -5.38 -1.66
CA ARG A 80 22.54 -4.27 -1.67
C ARG A 80 21.69 -4.24 -0.40
N PHE A 81 21.49 -5.40 0.21
CA PHE A 81 20.71 -5.58 1.44
C PHE A 81 21.53 -6.15 2.60
N PHE A 82 22.87 -6.10 2.52
CA PHE A 82 23.73 -6.55 3.61
C PHE A 82 23.39 -5.77 4.88
N LEU A 83 22.89 -6.46 5.90
CA LEU A 83 22.41 -5.91 7.17
C LEU A 83 21.32 -4.82 7.03
N ARG A 84 20.72 -4.64 5.85
CA ARG A 84 19.59 -3.72 5.64
C ARG A 84 18.26 -4.46 5.82
N PRO A 85 17.20 -3.78 6.26
CA PRO A 85 15.87 -4.37 6.35
C PRO A 85 15.39 -4.85 4.97
N SER A 86 14.63 -5.95 4.94
CA SER A 86 13.92 -6.32 3.71
C SER A 86 12.77 -5.37 3.44
N THR A 87 12.27 -5.38 2.20
CA THR A 87 11.04 -4.65 1.85
C THR A 87 9.83 -5.15 2.64
N ALA A 88 9.77 -6.46 2.91
CA ALA A 88 8.71 -7.05 3.74
C ALA A 88 8.78 -6.53 5.19
N ALA A 89 9.98 -6.40 5.77
CA ALA A 89 10.16 -5.89 7.12
C ALA A 89 9.80 -4.39 7.22
N VAL A 90 10.14 -3.60 6.19
CA VAL A 90 9.69 -2.20 6.09
C VAL A 90 8.16 -2.12 5.97
N GLU A 91 7.55 -2.97 5.15
CA GLU A 91 6.11 -3.00 4.97
C GLU A 91 5.36 -3.41 6.25
N LEU A 92 5.87 -4.40 7.00
CA LEU A 92 5.35 -4.76 8.31
C LEU A 92 5.45 -3.60 9.31
N PHE A 93 6.58 -2.90 9.34
CA PHE A 93 6.75 -1.69 10.16
C PHE A 93 5.71 -0.61 9.80
N SER A 94 5.49 -0.38 8.50
CA SER A 94 4.50 0.57 8.01
C SER A 94 3.08 0.19 8.45
N TYR A 95 2.68 -1.08 8.30
CA TYR A 95 1.36 -1.55 8.76
C TYR A 95 1.17 -1.39 10.25
N LYS A 96 2.19 -1.72 11.04
CA LYS A 96 2.15 -1.55 12.49
C LYS A 96 1.99 -0.08 12.87
N THR A 97 2.79 0.80 12.28
CA THR A 97 2.74 2.25 12.55
C THR A 97 1.38 2.83 12.19
N MET A 98 0.84 2.51 11.00
CA MET A 98 -0.49 2.95 10.60
C MET A 98 -1.58 2.40 11.52
N LYS A 99 -1.50 1.14 11.92
CA LYS A 99 -2.46 0.52 12.85
C LYS A 99 -2.44 1.20 14.23
N GLU A 100 -1.26 1.55 14.75
CA GLU A 100 -1.10 2.31 16.01
C GLU A 100 -1.69 3.71 15.92
N LEU A 101 -1.68 4.34 14.73
CA LEU A 101 -2.32 5.63 14.45
C LEU A 101 -3.85 5.51 14.21
N GLY A 102 -4.43 4.31 14.34
CA GLY A 102 -5.85 4.06 14.07
C GLY A 102 -6.22 4.07 12.59
N ILE A 103 -5.25 3.89 11.70
CA ILE A 103 -5.47 3.86 10.25
C ILE A 103 -5.71 2.41 9.80
N PRO A 104 -6.81 2.13 9.07
CA PRO A 104 -7.08 0.79 8.56
C PRO A 104 -6.03 0.32 7.56
N VAL A 105 -5.50 -0.88 7.77
CA VAL A 105 -4.51 -1.56 6.91
C VAL A 105 -4.90 -3.03 6.72
N ALA A 106 -4.35 -3.68 5.71
CA ALA A 106 -4.43 -5.13 5.62
C ALA A 106 -3.68 -5.77 6.79
N GLU A 107 -4.23 -6.85 7.36
CA GLU A 107 -3.62 -7.52 8.51
C GLU A 107 -2.46 -8.42 8.05
N PRO A 108 -1.21 -8.16 8.46
CA PRO A 108 -0.10 -9.06 8.18
C PRO A 108 -0.19 -10.30 9.07
N VAL A 109 -0.21 -11.48 8.45
CA VAL A 109 -0.38 -12.78 9.13
C VAL A 109 0.88 -13.63 9.09
N ALA A 110 1.80 -13.34 8.17
CA ALA A 110 3.15 -13.91 8.20
C ALA A 110 4.17 -13.00 7.51
N ILE A 111 5.43 -13.15 7.87
CA ILE A 111 6.58 -12.52 7.22
C ILE A 111 7.75 -13.50 7.17
N GLY A 112 8.46 -13.54 6.05
CA GLY A 112 9.59 -14.42 5.84
C GLY A 112 10.79 -13.72 5.21
N GLU A 113 11.99 -14.14 5.60
CA GLU A 113 13.26 -13.69 5.02
C GLU A 113 14.22 -14.87 4.82
N ILE A 114 14.87 -14.91 3.66
CA ILE A 114 15.98 -15.82 3.37
C ILE A 114 17.26 -14.99 3.29
N ARG A 115 18.18 -15.20 4.23
CA ARG A 115 19.48 -14.54 4.27
C ARG A 115 20.63 -15.54 4.22
N ARG A 116 21.74 -15.14 3.60
CA ARG A 116 23.02 -15.85 3.70
C ARG A 116 24.10 -14.82 4.02
N TRP A 117 24.75 -14.99 5.16
CA TRP A 117 25.85 -14.12 5.59
C TRP A 117 25.49 -12.63 5.52
N GLY A 118 24.34 -12.26 6.11
CA GLY A 118 23.81 -10.89 6.15
C GLY A 118 23.13 -10.41 4.86
N SER A 119 23.39 -11.06 3.71
CA SER A 119 22.81 -10.72 2.41
C SER A 119 21.39 -11.28 2.28
N LEU A 120 20.45 -10.46 1.79
CA LEU A 120 19.05 -10.86 1.58
C LEU A 120 18.84 -11.45 0.17
N PHE A 121 18.28 -12.66 0.11
CA PHE A 121 18.01 -13.39 -1.13
C PHE A 121 16.53 -13.36 -1.50
N ALA A 122 15.66 -13.53 -0.50
CA ALA A 122 14.22 -13.44 -0.70
C ALA A 122 13.55 -12.89 0.56
N ALA A 123 12.40 -12.24 0.36
CA ALA A 123 11.52 -11.84 1.44
C ALA A 123 10.06 -12.03 1.02
N CYS A 124 9.19 -12.37 1.97
CA CYS A 124 7.76 -12.44 1.73
C CYS A 124 6.97 -11.80 2.86
N ILE A 125 5.77 -11.32 2.53
CA ILE A 125 4.76 -10.90 3.48
C ILE A 125 3.43 -11.52 3.04
N VAL A 126 2.71 -12.08 4.01
CA VAL A 126 1.36 -12.60 3.82
C VAL A 126 0.42 -11.67 4.55
N THR A 127 -0.61 -11.20 3.85
CA THR A 127 -1.66 -10.35 4.44
C THR A 127 -3.02 -10.99 4.23
N ARG A 128 -3.90 -10.85 5.22
CA ARG A 128 -5.30 -11.27 5.09
C ARG A 128 -5.99 -10.42 4.03
N GLU A 129 -6.81 -11.07 3.20
CA GLU A 129 -7.66 -10.34 2.26
C GLU A 129 -8.64 -9.42 3.00
N ILE A 130 -8.91 -8.24 2.43
CA ILE A 130 -10.03 -7.39 2.82
C ILE A 130 -11.20 -7.70 1.87
N PRO A 131 -12.25 -8.42 2.32
CA PRO A 131 -13.34 -8.85 1.45
C PRO A 131 -14.08 -7.67 0.83
N GLN A 132 -14.64 -7.89 -0.36
CA GLN A 132 -15.49 -6.92 -1.08
C GLN A 132 -14.80 -5.56 -1.27
N SER A 133 -13.47 -5.55 -1.40
CA SER A 133 -12.70 -4.34 -1.66
C SER A 133 -12.11 -4.34 -3.06
N LEU A 134 -11.98 -3.14 -3.62
CA LEU A 134 -11.34 -2.88 -4.90
C LEU A 134 -10.23 -1.86 -4.66
N THR A 135 -9.19 -1.83 -5.50
CA THR A 135 -8.27 -0.70 -5.42
C THR A 135 -9.00 0.59 -5.82
N LEU A 136 -8.61 1.73 -5.25
CA LEU A 136 -9.19 3.03 -5.62
C LEU A 136 -9.00 3.30 -7.12
N LYS A 137 -7.90 2.79 -7.70
CA LYS A 137 -7.68 2.79 -9.15
C LYS A 137 -8.80 2.02 -9.87
N ASP A 138 -9.06 0.79 -9.48
CA ASP A 138 -10.04 -0.06 -10.17
C ASP A 138 -11.45 0.47 -9.97
N TYR A 139 -11.80 0.92 -8.76
CA TYR A 139 -13.04 1.64 -8.48
C TYR A 139 -13.23 2.85 -9.41
N ALA A 140 -12.18 3.66 -9.59
CA ALA A 140 -12.22 4.81 -10.50
C ALA A 140 -12.41 4.43 -11.98
N LEU A 141 -11.85 3.30 -12.41
CA LEU A 141 -11.93 2.86 -13.81
C LEU A 141 -13.26 2.15 -14.13
N THR A 142 -13.82 1.43 -13.17
CA THR A 142 -14.94 0.51 -13.41
C THR A 142 -16.29 1.03 -12.91
N HIS A 143 -16.31 1.76 -11.79
CA HIS A 143 -17.55 2.20 -11.16
C HIS A 143 -17.73 3.71 -11.31
N TRP A 144 -16.69 4.49 -11.02
CA TRP A 144 -16.76 5.94 -10.95
C TRP A 144 -17.29 6.58 -12.23
N LEU A 145 -16.86 6.11 -13.41
CA LEU A 145 -17.30 6.70 -14.68
C LEU A 145 -18.82 6.61 -14.89
N GLY A 146 -19.43 5.50 -14.48
CA GLY A 146 -20.88 5.25 -14.59
C GLY A 146 -21.75 5.90 -13.52
N LEU A 147 -21.17 6.50 -12.48
CA LEU A 147 -21.95 7.14 -11.41
C LEU A 147 -22.63 8.44 -11.88
N SER A 148 -23.83 8.70 -11.34
CA SER A 148 -24.52 9.99 -11.47
C SER A 148 -23.69 11.13 -10.87
N PRO A 149 -23.86 12.39 -11.30
CA PRO A 149 -23.13 13.53 -10.74
C PRO A 149 -23.26 13.66 -9.21
N GLN A 150 -24.45 13.38 -8.66
CA GLN A 150 -24.69 13.39 -7.22
C GLN A 150 -23.93 12.29 -6.50
N ALA A 151 -23.99 11.05 -7.00
CA ALA A 151 -23.26 9.92 -6.43
C ALA A 151 -21.74 10.12 -6.50
N LYS A 152 -21.23 10.67 -7.62
CA LYS A 152 -19.82 11.10 -7.73
C LYS A 152 -19.45 12.11 -6.66
N GLY A 153 -20.30 13.10 -6.41
CA GLY A 153 -20.11 14.10 -5.36
C GLY A 153 -19.95 13.48 -3.98
N GLN A 154 -20.89 12.62 -3.59
CA GLN A 154 -20.91 11.92 -2.30
C GLN A 154 -19.70 10.99 -2.12
N ALA A 155 -19.41 10.15 -3.12
CA ALA A 155 -18.25 9.26 -3.08
C ALA A 155 -16.94 10.06 -2.99
N ARG A 156 -16.81 11.16 -3.75
CA ARG A 156 -15.63 12.05 -3.67
C ARG A 156 -15.42 12.60 -2.28
N GLU A 157 -16.48 13.09 -1.66
CA GLU A 157 -16.43 13.69 -0.33
C GLU A 157 -16.05 12.64 0.72
N ALA A 158 -16.69 11.47 0.71
CA ALA A 158 -16.37 10.37 1.60
C ALA A 158 -14.90 9.93 1.47
N LEU A 159 -14.41 9.72 0.24
CA LEU A 159 -13.03 9.37 -0.04
C LEU A 159 -12.05 10.46 0.41
N THR A 160 -12.37 11.72 0.12
CA THR A 160 -11.53 12.87 0.49
C THR A 160 -11.40 12.95 2.01
N ASN A 161 -12.52 12.87 2.73
CA ASN A 161 -12.54 12.92 4.19
C ASN A 161 -11.69 11.80 4.82
N LEU A 162 -11.88 10.55 4.38
CA LEU A 162 -11.11 9.40 4.89
C LEU A 162 -9.61 9.52 4.56
N ILE A 163 -9.27 9.78 3.29
CA ILE A 163 -7.87 9.83 2.85
C ILE A 163 -7.14 11.01 3.48
N CYS A 164 -7.74 12.21 3.52
CA CYS A 164 -7.14 13.38 4.17
C CYS A 164 -6.94 13.15 5.66
N ARG A 165 -7.91 12.53 6.35
CA ARG A 165 -7.77 12.18 7.77
C ARG A 165 -6.59 11.23 7.99
N HIS A 166 -6.51 10.13 7.22
CA HIS A 166 -5.41 9.17 7.34
C HIS A 166 -4.05 9.80 7.04
N LEU A 167 -3.95 10.62 5.98
CA LEU A 167 -2.71 11.32 5.63
C LEU A 167 -2.27 12.29 6.72
N ARG A 168 -3.19 13.05 7.33
CA ARG A 168 -2.86 13.92 8.46
C ARG A 168 -2.32 13.10 9.63
N LEU A 169 -3.02 12.05 10.04
CA LEU A 169 -2.56 11.18 11.13
C LEU A 169 -1.13 10.64 10.90
N MET A 170 -0.83 10.19 9.68
CA MET A 170 0.53 9.77 9.31
C MET A 170 1.54 10.93 9.40
N HIS A 171 1.26 12.03 8.70
CA HIS A 171 2.20 13.13 8.55
C HIS A 171 2.42 13.91 9.85
N ASP A 172 1.42 14.00 10.71
CA ASP A 172 1.51 14.64 12.03
C ASP A 172 2.32 13.77 13.00
N ALA A 173 2.26 12.45 12.86
CA ALA A 173 3.15 11.51 13.54
C ALA A 173 4.56 11.43 12.93
N GLY A 174 4.87 12.23 11.90
CA GLY A 174 6.15 12.20 11.19
C GLY A 174 6.40 10.92 10.39
N PHE A 175 5.36 10.12 10.15
CA PHE A 175 5.40 8.93 9.32
C PHE A 175 4.93 9.26 7.90
N PHE A 176 5.65 8.73 6.91
CA PHE A 176 5.37 8.95 5.49
C PHE A 176 5.34 7.62 4.76
N HIS A 177 4.33 7.42 3.91
CA HIS A 177 4.09 6.17 3.21
C HIS A 177 5.03 5.97 2.02
N PHE A 178 5.44 7.07 1.36
CA PHE A 178 6.29 7.14 0.16
C PHE A 178 5.80 6.40 -1.09
N ASP A 179 4.64 5.74 -1.05
CA ASP A 179 3.99 5.16 -2.22
C ASP A 179 2.44 5.17 -2.16
N PRO A 180 1.78 6.25 -1.71
CA PRO A 180 0.32 6.32 -1.55
C PRO A 180 -0.41 6.46 -2.91
N LYS A 181 -0.21 5.50 -3.81
CA LYS A 181 -0.87 5.47 -5.12
C LYS A 181 -2.28 4.93 -4.98
N TRP A 182 -3.17 5.25 -5.91
CA TRP A 182 -4.56 4.77 -5.87
C TRP A 182 -4.67 3.23 -5.93
N ARG A 183 -3.71 2.54 -6.55
CA ARG A 183 -3.64 1.07 -6.52
C ARG A 183 -3.31 0.49 -5.12
N ASN A 184 -2.79 1.32 -4.22
CA ASN A 184 -2.36 0.96 -2.87
C ASN A 184 -3.37 1.41 -1.80
N LEU A 185 -4.54 1.87 -2.24
CA LEU A 185 -5.69 2.20 -1.40
C LEU A 185 -6.81 1.24 -1.78
N LEU A 186 -7.25 0.40 -0.86
CA LEU A 186 -8.43 -0.45 -1.05
C LEU A 186 -9.66 0.29 -0.55
N VAL A 187 -10.71 0.32 -1.35
CA VAL A 187 -11.99 0.94 -1.03
C VAL A 187 -13.07 -0.13 -1.02
N ARG A 188 -14.00 -0.03 -0.08
CA ARG A 188 -15.21 -0.86 -0.05
C ARG A 188 -16.42 0.04 -0.38
N PRO A 189 -16.90 0.02 -1.63
CA PRO A 189 -18.14 0.71 -1.97
C PRO A 189 -19.34 -0.02 -1.38
N GLU A 190 -20.35 0.73 -0.98
CA GLU A 190 -21.66 0.20 -0.58
C GLU A 190 -22.67 0.36 -1.71
N SER A 191 -23.72 -0.45 -1.70
CA SER A 191 -24.85 -0.36 -2.63
C SER A 191 -25.51 1.02 -2.63
N SER A 192 -25.42 1.73 -1.49
CA SER A 192 -25.93 3.10 -1.29
C SER A 192 -25.10 4.18 -2.01
N GLY A 193 -23.98 3.81 -2.65
CA GLY A 193 -23.01 4.76 -3.22
C GLY A 193 -22.03 5.36 -2.21
N LYS A 194 -22.17 5.01 -0.91
CA LYS A 194 -21.22 5.39 0.15
C LYS A 194 -19.95 4.54 0.07
N ILE A 195 -18.92 4.98 0.80
CA ILE A 195 -17.67 4.25 0.98
C ILE A 195 -17.59 3.79 2.44
N ALA A 196 -17.68 2.47 2.65
CA ALA A 196 -17.64 1.87 3.98
C ALA A 196 -16.27 2.04 4.65
N GLY A 197 -15.20 2.11 3.87
CA GLY A 197 -13.86 2.30 4.39
C GLY A 197 -12.78 2.39 3.32
N VAL A 198 -11.60 2.84 3.76
CA VAL A 198 -10.37 2.89 2.98
C VAL A 198 -9.26 2.21 3.78
N TRP A 199 -8.64 1.19 3.19
CA TRP A 199 -7.51 0.47 3.77
C TRP A 199 -6.24 0.73 2.98
N TRP A 200 -5.13 0.92 3.69
CA TRP A 200 -3.83 1.14 3.09
C TRP A 200 -3.08 -0.18 2.94
N ILE A 201 -2.50 -0.40 1.77
CA ILE A 201 -1.68 -1.57 1.45
C ILE A 201 -0.36 -1.14 0.81
N ASP A 202 0.59 -2.06 0.71
CA ASP A 202 1.84 -1.92 -0.05
C ASP A 202 2.63 -0.64 0.30
N SER A 203 3.25 -0.65 1.48
CA SER A 203 4.13 0.42 1.97
C SER A 203 5.59 -0.01 2.16
N PRO A 204 6.28 -0.50 1.10
CA PRO A 204 7.64 -1.04 1.18
C PRO A 204 8.72 0.03 1.38
N ARG A 205 8.33 1.32 1.37
CA ARG A 205 9.20 2.48 1.56
C ARG A 205 8.82 3.33 2.77
N GLY A 206 7.74 2.98 3.49
CA GLY A 206 7.24 3.76 4.61
C GLY A 206 8.30 4.00 5.68
N ASN A 207 8.40 5.22 6.19
CA ASN A 207 9.47 5.61 7.10
C ASN A 207 9.04 6.76 8.02
N GLN A 208 9.66 6.82 9.20
CA GLN A 208 9.63 8.00 10.06
C GLN A 208 10.75 8.97 9.64
N LEU A 209 10.41 10.25 9.51
CA LEU A 209 11.36 11.30 9.19
C LEU A 209 11.50 12.29 10.35
N PRO A 210 12.70 12.86 10.54
CA PRO A 210 12.87 13.98 11.45
C PRO A 210 12.07 15.20 10.95
N ALA A 211 11.68 16.08 11.88
CA ALA A 211 10.78 17.21 11.62
C ALA A 211 11.20 18.10 10.43
N TRP A 212 12.51 18.33 10.26
CA TRP A 212 13.06 19.14 9.17
C TRP A 212 12.85 18.53 7.77
N LEU A 213 12.52 17.23 7.67
CA LEU A 213 12.18 16.53 6.42
C LEU A 213 10.66 16.32 6.22
N HIS A 214 9.80 16.79 7.13
CA HIS A 214 8.36 16.55 7.02
C HIS A 214 7.75 17.14 5.75
N ASP A 215 8.17 18.35 5.37
CA ASP A 215 7.69 18.99 4.14
C ASP A 215 8.07 18.20 2.89
N TYR A 216 9.26 17.60 2.88
CA TYR A 216 9.68 16.69 1.81
C TYR A 216 8.78 15.45 1.75
N GLY A 217 8.54 14.79 2.89
CA GLY A 217 7.68 13.61 2.97
C GLY A 217 6.23 13.90 2.54
N ARG A 218 5.64 15.00 3.03
CA ARG A 218 4.28 15.45 2.67
C ARG A 218 4.15 15.65 1.16
N VAL A 219 5.10 16.36 0.56
CA VAL A 219 5.09 16.62 -0.90
C VAL A 219 5.21 15.31 -1.67
N HIS A 220 6.09 14.40 -1.25
CA HIS A 220 6.26 13.12 -1.93
C HIS A 220 4.98 12.27 -1.91
N ASP A 221 4.33 12.17 -0.76
CA ASP A 221 3.09 11.40 -0.60
C ASP A 221 1.93 12.02 -1.37
N LEU A 222 1.70 13.31 -1.19
CA LEU A 222 0.65 14.02 -1.91
C LEU A 222 0.87 14.00 -3.43
N ALA A 223 2.10 14.18 -3.89
CA ALA A 223 2.40 14.10 -5.33
C ALA A 223 2.16 12.70 -5.87
N SER A 224 2.54 11.64 -5.13
CA SER A 224 2.29 10.25 -5.52
C SER A 224 0.80 9.93 -5.64
N LEU A 225 -0.02 10.46 -4.72
CA LEU A 225 -1.48 10.34 -4.76
C LEU A 225 -2.09 11.14 -5.92
N CYS A 226 -1.61 12.36 -6.16
CA CYS A 226 -2.13 13.25 -7.21
C CYS A 226 -1.91 12.74 -8.64
N ARG A 227 -0.98 11.79 -8.86
CA ARG A 227 -0.68 11.27 -10.21
C ARG A 227 -1.90 10.76 -10.95
N MET A 228 -2.75 9.96 -10.28
CA MET A 228 -3.98 9.45 -10.89
C MET A 228 -5.11 10.48 -10.82
N ALA A 229 -5.14 11.31 -9.77
CA ALA A 229 -6.14 12.37 -9.64
C ALA A 229 -6.17 13.34 -10.83
N LEU A 230 -5.04 13.52 -11.54
CA LEU A 230 -4.97 14.33 -12.77
C LEU A 230 -5.94 13.90 -13.87
N PHE A 231 -6.28 12.61 -13.94
CA PHE A 231 -7.16 12.06 -14.99
C PHE A 231 -8.63 12.03 -14.60
N PHE A 232 -8.94 12.03 -13.30
CA PHE A 232 -10.30 11.85 -12.79
C PHE A 232 -10.90 13.11 -12.14
N LEU A 233 -10.06 14.05 -11.70
CA LEU A 233 -10.48 15.21 -10.92
C LEU A 233 -10.12 16.53 -11.60
N SER A 234 -11.07 17.45 -11.60
CA SER A 234 -10.83 18.82 -12.07
C SER A 234 -9.80 19.55 -11.20
N ARG A 235 -9.23 20.64 -11.72
CA ARG A 235 -8.30 21.48 -10.96
C ARG A 235 -8.92 21.94 -9.63
N SER A 236 -10.17 22.39 -9.66
CA SER A 236 -10.88 22.86 -8.46
C SER A 236 -11.11 21.74 -7.44
N GLN A 237 -11.42 20.52 -7.89
CA GLN A 237 -11.57 19.37 -7.00
C GLN A 237 -10.24 18.98 -6.33
N ARG A 238 -9.13 19.00 -7.09
CA ARG A 238 -7.78 18.74 -6.54
C ARG A 238 -7.34 19.82 -5.55
N LEU A 239 -7.65 21.09 -5.82
CA LEU A 239 -7.38 22.18 -4.88
C LEU A 239 -8.21 22.04 -3.59
N ARG A 240 -9.48 21.65 -3.71
CA ARG A 240 -10.34 21.37 -2.55
C ARG A 240 -9.75 20.25 -1.69
N PHE A 241 -9.33 19.14 -2.30
CA PHE A 241 -8.64 18.06 -1.58
C PHE A 241 -7.42 18.56 -0.79
N LEU A 242 -6.59 19.42 -1.38
CA LEU A 242 -5.42 19.96 -0.69
C LEU A 242 -5.79 20.93 0.44
N HIS A 243 -6.87 21.70 0.27
CA HIS A 243 -7.44 22.53 1.32
C HIS A 243 -7.95 21.67 2.49
N ASP A 244 -8.73 20.63 2.19
CA ASP A 244 -9.29 19.70 3.18
C ASP A 244 -8.18 18.94 3.91
N TYR A 245 -7.11 18.56 3.20
CA TYR A 245 -5.91 17.99 3.80
C TYR A 245 -5.22 18.95 4.76
N CYS A 246 -4.96 20.19 4.34
CA CYS A 246 -4.28 21.19 5.17
C CYS A 246 -5.10 21.62 6.39
N GLY A 247 -6.43 21.60 6.28
CA GLY A 247 -7.35 22.08 7.30
C GLY A 247 -7.65 23.59 7.17
N PRO A 248 -8.72 24.05 7.84
CA PRO A 248 -9.30 25.38 7.62
C PRO A 248 -8.42 26.54 8.13
N SER A 249 -7.52 26.29 9.07
CA SER A 249 -6.66 27.32 9.69
C SER A 249 -5.40 27.65 8.88
N VAL A 250 -5.12 26.93 7.79
CA VAL A 250 -3.87 27.07 7.03
C VAL A 250 -3.94 28.25 6.05
N SER A 251 -2.89 29.07 6.03
CA SER A 251 -2.82 30.23 5.15
C SER A 251 -2.87 29.85 3.66
N ARG A 252 -3.56 30.68 2.85
CA ARG A 252 -3.62 30.52 1.38
C ARG A 252 -2.22 30.46 0.75
N ARG A 253 -1.25 31.21 1.29
CA ARG A 253 0.15 31.20 0.83
C ARG A 253 0.79 29.83 0.99
N ARG A 254 0.52 29.14 2.10
CA ARG A 254 1.04 27.80 2.37
C ARG A 254 0.44 26.76 1.43
N ILE A 255 -0.87 26.80 1.19
CA ILE A 255 -1.55 25.93 0.22
C ILE A 255 -0.98 26.14 -1.18
N ARG A 256 -0.83 27.40 -1.63
CA ARG A 256 -0.21 27.73 -2.93
C ARG A 256 1.21 27.17 -3.04
N LYS A 257 2.04 27.32 -2.00
CA LYS A 257 3.40 26.76 -1.96
C LYS A 257 3.37 25.23 -2.14
N LEU A 258 2.48 24.54 -1.44
CA LEU A 258 2.32 23.09 -1.52
C LEU A 258 1.91 22.64 -2.92
N VAL A 259 0.94 23.31 -3.55
CA VAL A 259 0.52 23.06 -4.94
C VAL A 259 1.72 23.18 -5.87
N LEU A 260 2.50 24.27 -5.79
CA LEU A 260 3.68 24.47 -6.63
C LEU A 260 4.77 23.41 -6.40
N GLN A 261 4.90 22.87 -5.19
CA GLN A 261 5.85 21.79 -4.90
C GLN A 261 5.39 20.46 -5.48
N ILE A 262 4.10 20.16 -5.39
CA ILE A 262 3.49 18.97 -5.99
C ILE A 262 3.61 19.03 -7.52
N ASP A 263 3.26 20.16 -8.14
CA ASP A 263 3.34 20.34 -9.59
C ASP A 263 4.79 20.16 -10.09
N ARG A 264 5.78 20.76 -9.41
CA ARG A 264 7.21 20.55 -9.71
C ARG A 264 7.64 19.08 -9.57
N HIS A 265 7.14 18.38 -8.56
CA HIS A 265 7.43 16.95 -8.38
C HIS A 265 6.84 16.12 -9.54
N LEU A 266 5.61 16.43 -9.94
CA LEU A 266 4.92 15.76 -11.04
C LEU A 266 5.57 16.04 -12.39
N GLN A 267 6.09 17.25 -12.63
CA GLN A 267 6.81 17.59 -13.86
C GLN A 267 8.12 16.82 -14.00
N ARG A 268 8.86 16.61 -12.90
CA ARG A 268 10.11 15.82 -12.91
C ARG A 268 9.88 14.34 -13.21
N ASN A 269 8.70 13.83 -12.88
CA ASN A 269 8.31 12.44 -13.11
C ASN A 269 6.87 12.43 -13.63
N PRO A 270 6.60 12.70 -14.91
CA PRO A 270 5.24 12.83 -15.41
C PRO A 270 4.41 11.55 -15.19
N PRO A 271 3.08 11.65 -14.94
CA PRO A 271 2.20 10.48 -14.92
C PRO A 271 2.27 9.77 -16.28
N LYS A 272 2.34 8.44 -16.26
CA LYS A 272 2.20 7.67 -17.49
C LYS A 272 0.74 7.78 -17.96
N PRO A 273 0.48 7.85 -19.27
CA PRO A 273 -0.88 7.78 -19.80
C PRO A 273 -1.59 6.56 -19.23
N ILE A 274 -2.88 6.69 -18.93
CA ILE A 274 -3.71 5.54 -18.60
C ILE A 274 -3.79 4.71 -19.87
N GLN A 275 -3.10 3.57 -19.91
CA GLN A 275 -3.31 2.60 -20.98
C GLN A 275 -4.72 2.01 -20.81
N PRO A 276 -5.56 1.99 -21.86
CA PRO A 276 -6.89 1.38 -21.83
C PRO A 276 -6.84 -0.16 -21.82
N SER A 277 -5.88 -0.76 -21.11
CA SER A 277 -5.69 -2.21 -21.02
C SER A 277 -5.66 -2.69 -19.57
N CYS A 278 -6.86 -2.98 -19.07
CA CYS A 278 -7.20 -4.12 -18.20
C CYS A 278 -8.73 -4.19 -18.00
N ALA A 279 -9.50 -3.82 -19.04
CA ALA A 279 -10.92 -4.15 -19.15
C ALA A 279 -11.05 -5.44 -19.98
N SER A 280 -10.51 -6.53 -19.44
CA SER A 280 -10.60 -7.93 -19.88
C SER A 280 -9.66 -8.69 -18.94
N THR A 281 -10.10 -9.57 -18.04
CA THR A 281 -10.95 -10.73 -18.28
C THR A 281 -11.84 -10.99 -17.05
N THR A 282 -13.12 -10.69 -17.15
CA THR A 282 -14.17 -11.39 -16.40
C THR A 282 -15.27 -11.61 -17.41
N SER A 283 -15.04 -12.61 -18.28
CA SER A 283 -16.12 -13.31 -18.94
C SER A 283 -16.85 -14.05 -17.83
N LEU A 284 -18.03 -13.55 -17.46
CA LEU A 284 -19.04 -14.35 -16.78
C LEU A 284 -19.62 -15.29 -17.83
N PHE A 285 -19.02 -16.47 -17.94
CA PHE A 285 -19.65 -17.76 -18.21
C PHE A 285 -18.79 -18.82 -17.53
#